data_AF-A0A7X6Q1X5-F1
#
_entry.id   AF-A0A7X6Q1X5-F1
#
_cell.length_a   1.000
_cell.length_b   1.000
_cell.length_c   1.000
_cell.angle_alpha   90.00
_cell.angle_beta   90.00
_cell.angle_gamma   90.00
#
_symmetry.space_group_name_H-M   'P 1'
#
loop_
_entity.id
_entity.type
_entity.pdbx_description
1 polymer ?
#
loop_
_entity_poly.entity_id
_entity_poly.type
_entity_poly.pdbx_seq_one_letter_code
_entity_poly.pdbx_strand_id
1 'polypeptide(L)'
;MVTLIAGRELLRRLVWKKVQPPPVWATYLALGAGAVIEGMFSMGAAFINFYAINQIRDKGAFRATMVSIWIMTNLVATSYRAFWLGAYEPSTWMTILYALPLMGLAYFIGNKLHQRISNQGFITFVYGFQLVSGLISVAGGLILLLA
;
A
#
# COMPACT_ATOMS: atom_id res chain seq x y z
N MET A 1 -6.83 -11.83 -4.33
CA MET A 1 -6.97 -10.68 -5.27
C MET A 1 -5.64 -9.93 -5.46
N VAL A 2 -4.99 -9.49 -4.37
CA VAL A 2 -3.65 -8.84 -4.40
C VAL A 2 -2.58 -9.71 -5.06
N THR A 3 -2.56 -11.02 -4.78
CA THR A 3 -1.65 -12.00 -5.40
C THR A 3 -1.79 -12.12 -6.91
N LEU A 4 -3.02 -12.11 -7.41
CA LEU A 4 -3.30 -12.25 -8.85
C LEU A 4 -2.89 -10.99 -9.62
N ILE A 5 -3.13 -9.80 -9.04
CA ILE A 5 -2.79 -8.52 -9.69
C ILE A 5 -1.29 -8.28 -9.61
N ALA A 6 -0.68 -8.43 -8.43
CA ALA A 6 0.77 -8.31 -8.29
C ALA A 6 1.49 -9.38 -9.11
N GLY A 7 0.98 -10.61 -9.14
CA GLY A 7 1.51 -11.70 -9.97
C GLY A 7 1.44 -11.40 -11.45
N ARG A 8 0.29 -10.95 -11.95
CA ARG A 8 0.08 -10.64 -13.37
C ARG A 8 0.86 -9.40 -13.83
N GLU A 9 0.99 -8.38 -12.99
CA GLU A 9 1.78 -7.18 -13.29
C GLU A 9 3.29 -7.45 -13.21
N LEU A 10 3.75 -8.27 -12.25
CA LEU A 10 5.16 -8.66 -12.12
C LEU A 10 5.57 -9.58 -13.28
N LEU A 11 4.75 -10.59 -13.62
CA LEU A 11 4.95 -11.45 -14.80
C LEU A 11 4.91 -10.65 -16.10
N ARG A 12 3.96 -9.71 -16.27
CA ARG A 12 3.92 -8.84 -17.46
C ARG A 12 5.14 -7.95 -17.58
N ARG A 13 5.67 -7.42 -16.47
CA ARG A 13 6.88 -6.57 -16.46
C ARG A 13 8.17 -7.36 -16.67
N LEU A 14 8.25 -8.61 -16.20
CA LEU A 14 9.39 -9.51 -16.43
C LEU A 14 9.41 -10.11 -17.86
N VAL A 15 8.24 -10.41 -18.43
CA VAL A 15 8.12 -11.09 -19.72
C VAL A 15 7.98 -10.10 -20.90
N TRP A 16 7.31 -8.96 -20.72
CA TRP A 16 7.07 -8.00 -21.81
C TRP A 16 7.61 -6.60 -21.52
N LYS A 17 8.68 -6.25 -22.24
CA LYS A 17 9.41 -4.96 -22.14
C LYS A 17 8.64 -3.73 -22.62
N LYS A 18 7.44 -3.88 -23.20
CA LYS A 18 6.59 -2.77 -23.71
C LYS A 18 5.19 -2.84 -23.11
N VAL A 19 5.02 -2.28 -21.91
CA VAL A 19 3.70 -2.03 -21.33
C VAL A 19 3.13 -0.79 -22.05
N GLN A 20 2.13 -0.99 -22.91
CA GLN A 20 1.31 0.13 -23.35
C GLN A 20 0.57 0.69 -22.11
N PRO A 21 0.55 2.01 -21.90
CA PRO A 21 -0.12 2.59 -20.76
C PRO A 21 -1.59 2.13 -20.76
N PRO A 22 -2.11 1.60 -19.65
CA PRO A 22 -3.51 1.23 -19.56
C PRO A 22 -4.39 2.46 -19.81
N PRO A 23 -5.58 2.31 -20.40
CA PRO A 23 -6.43 3.44 -20.67
C PRO A 23 -6.83 4.14 -19.37
N VAL A 24 -6.87 5.47 -19.38
CA VAL A 24 -7.02 6.33 -18.19
C VAL A 24 -8.26 5.98 -17.36
N TRP A 25 -9.37 5.60 -18.00
CA TRP A 25 -10.59 5.18 -17.29
C TRP A 25 -10.38 3.94 -16.42
N ALA A 26 -9.52 3.00 -16.85
CA ALA A 26 -9.27 1.76 -16.12
C ALA A 26 -8.43 2.01 -14.86
N THR A 27 -7.53 3.00 -14.88
CA THR A 27 -6.75 3.38 -13.70
C THR A 27 -7.62 4.11 -12.67
N TYR A 28 -8.55 4.96 -13.10
CA TYR A 28 -9.54 5.58 -12.19
C TYR A 28 -10.52 4.58 -11.59
N LEU A 29 -10.99 3.59 -12.37
CA LEU A 29 -11.79 2.50 -11.82
C LEU A 29 -11.01 1.68 -10.79
N ALA A 30 -9.73 1.40 -11.04
CA ALA A 30 -8.88 0.74 -10.07
C ALA A 30 -8.72 1.56 -8.78
N LEU A 31 -8.58 2.89 -8.88
CA LEU A 31 -8.53 3.76 -7.71
C LEU A 31 -9.84 3.68 -6.89
N GLY A 32 -11.00 3.79 -7.56
CA GLY A 32 -12.30 3.71 -6.91
C GLY A 32 -12.55 2.36 -6.22
N ALA A 33 -12.32 1.26 -6.95
CA ALA A 33 -12.42 -0.09 -6.39
C ALA A 33 -11.43 -0.32 -5.25
N GLY A 34 -10.19 0.18 -5.41
CA GLY A 34 -9.16 0.13 -4.40
C GLY A 34 -9.57 0.86 -3.13
N ALA A 35 -10.12 2.07 -3.23
CA ALA A 35 -10.58 2.84 -2.07
C ALA A 35 -11.70 2.13 -1.30
N VAL A 36 -12.68 1.54 -2.00
CA VAL A 36 -13.78 0.78 -1.37
C VAL A 36 -13.25 -0.47 -0.67
N ILE A 37 -12.43 -1.26 -1.36
CA ILE A 37 -11.84 -2.49 -0.80
C ILE A 37 -10.90 -2.17 0.37
N GLU A 38 -10.17 -1.06 0.30
CA GLU A 38 -9.31 -0.59 1.39
C GLU A 38 -10.14 -0.20 2.62
N GLY A 39 -11.24 0.54 2.43
CA GLY A 39 -12.13 0.91 3.54
C GLY A 39 -12.83 -0.30 4.17
N MET A 40 -13.21 -1.29 3.37
CA MET A 40 -13.94 -2.46 3.84
C MET A 40 -13.05 -3.56 4.45
N PHE A 41 -11.88 -3.81 3.84
CA PHE A 41 -11.05 -4.99 4.13
C PHE A 41 -9.56 -4.67 4.32
N SER A 42 -9.14 -3.40 4.23
CA SER A 42 -7.73 -2.97 4.31
C SER A 42 -6.79 -3.72 3.34
N MET A 43 -7.30 -4.09 2.16
CA MET A 43 -6.61 -4.87 1.13
C MET A 43 -6.57 -4.17 -0.25
N GLY A 44 -7.00 -2.92 -0.33
CA GLY A 44 -7.11 -2.15 -1.58
C GLY A 44 -5.80 -1.50 -2.03
N ALA A 45 -4.76 -1.50 -1.19
CA ALA A 45 -3.45 -0.89 -1.44
C ALA A 45 -2.82 -1.21 -2.81
N ALA A 46 -2.99 -2.43 -3.33
CA ALA A 46 -2.44 -2.84 -4.63
C ALA A 46 -3.09 -2.10 -5.82
N PHE A 47 -4.39 -1.85 -5.75
CA PHE A 47 -5.13 -1.14 -6.79
C PHE A 47 -4.81 0.35 -6.79
N ILE A 48 -4.70 0.94 -5.60
CA ILE A 48 -4.31 2.34 -5.42
C ILE A 48 -2.87 2.54 -5.94
N ASN A 49 -1.96 1.62 -5.62
CA ASN A 49 -0.59 1.64 -6.16
C ASN A 49 -0.58 1.50 -7.68
N PHE A 50 -1.43 0.64 -8.26
CA PHE A 50 -1.55 0.50 -9.71
C PHE A 50 -1.95 1.81 -10.39
N TYR A 51 -2.93 2.54 -9.84
CA TYR A 51 -3.26 3.89 -10.32
C TYR A 51 -2.07 4.84 -10.19
N ALA A 52 -1.50 4.95 -8.99
CA ALA A 52 -0.48 5.94 -8.69
C ALA A 52 0.83 5.73 -9.47
N ILE A 53 1.24 4.48 -9.74
CA ILE A 53 2.44 4.16 -10.55
C ILE A 53 2.25 4.55 -12.03
N ASN A 54 1.02 4.44 -12.56
CA ASN A 54 0.74 4.79 -13.95
C ASN A 54 0.56 6.30 -14.15
N GLN A 55 0.07 7.01 -13.12
CA GLN A 55 -0.21 8.45 -13.20
C GLN A 55 0.94 9.33 -12.72
N ILE A 56 1.77 8.84 -11.79
CA ILE A 56 2.87 9.60 -11.17
C ILE A 56 4.20 8.96 -11.55
N ARG A 57 4.93 9.60 -12.46
CA ARG A 57 6.22 9.09 -12.97
C ARG A 57 7.41 9.38 -12.03
N ASP A 58 7.27 10.37 -11.17
CA ASP A 58 8.29 10.73 -10.18
C ASP A 58 8.16 9.91 -8.90
N LYS A 59 9.26 9.28 -8.46
CA LYS A 59 9.27 8.42 -7.27
C LYS A 59 8.99 9.18 -5.97
N GLY A 60 9.42 10.45 -5.89
CA GLY A 60 9.20 11.30 -4.73
C GLY A 60 7.74 11.70 -4.60
N ALA A 61 7.16 12.21 -5.69
CA ALA A 61 5.74 12.55 -5.77
C ALA A 61 4.84 11.33 -5.54
N PHE A 62 5.24 10.15 -6.05
CA PHE A 62 4.53 8.89 -5.80
C PHE A 62 4.51 8.58 -4.31
N ARG A 63 5.68 8.60 -3.64
CA ARG A 63 5.76 8.33 -2.20
C ARG A 63 4.96 9.35 -1.40
N ALA A 64 5.10 10.64 -1.69
CA ALA A 64 4.36 11.69 -1.00
C ALA A 64 2.84 11.48 -1.11
N THR A 65 2.35 11.21 -2.32
CA THR A 65 0.92 10.97 -2.57
C THR A 65 0.42 9.73 -1.82
N MET A 66 1.16 8.62 -1.88
CA MET A 66 0.78 7.41 -1.16
C MET A 66 0.77 7.64 0.35
N VAL A 67 1.78 8.31 0.91
CA VAL A 67 1.84 8.64 2.33
C VAL A 67 0.66 9.54 2.72
N SER A 68 0.31 10.53 1.91
CA SER A 68 -0.87 11.37 2.16
C SER A 68 -2.16 10.57 2.17
N ILE A 69 -2.35 9.65 1.21
CA ILE A 69 -3.51 8.74 1.18
C ILE A 69 -3.55 7.90 2.46
N TRP A 70 -2.42 7.31 2.86
CA TRP A 70 -2.36 6.47 4.06
C TRP A 70 -2.60 7.23 5.34
N ILE A 71 -2.03 8.44 5.48
CA ILE A 71 -2.30 9.30 6.63
C ILE A 71 -3.79 9.62 6.69
N MET A 72 -4.40 9.99 5.56
CA MET A 72 -5.82 10.32 5.52
C MET A 72 -6.71 9.13 5.90
N THR A 73 -6.48 7.95 5.33
CA THR A 73 -7.29 6.75 5.64
C THR A 73 -7.11 6.31 7.09
N ASN A 74 -5.88 6.33 7.62
CA ASN A 74 -5.62 5.97 9.01
C ASN A 74 -6.17 7.01 9.99
N LEU A 75 -6.12 8.30 9.66
CA LEU A 75 -6.72 9.36 10.49
C LEU A 75 -8.23 9.18 10.58
N VAL A 76 -8.91 8.91 9.45
CA VAL A 76 -10.36 8.67 9.43
C VAL A 76 -10.69 7.42 10.26
N ALA A 77 -10.00 6.31 10.04
CA ALA A 77 -10.23 5.06 10.77
C ALA A 77 -9.97 5.20 12.27
N THR A 78 -8.88 5.87 12.66
CA THR A 78 -8.52 6.12 14.06
C THR A 78 -9.52 7.06 14.70
N SER A 79 -9.89 8.16 14.04
CA SER A 79 -10.88 9.11 14.57
C SER A 79 -12.23 8.42 14.77
N TYR A 80 -12.67 7.61 13.80
CA TYR A 80 -13.90 6.82 13.94
C TYR A 80 -13.83 5.88 15.15
N ARG A 81 -12.75 5.11 15.30
CA ARG A 81 -12.57 4.20 16.44
C ARG A 81 -12.47 4.92 17.78
N ALA A 82 -11.86 6.10 17.81
CA ALA A 82 -11.68 6.89 19.01
C ALA A 82 -12.98 7.52 19.50
N PHE A 83 -13.68 8.20 18.60
CA PHE A 83 -14.82 9.04 18.98
C PHE A 83 -16.15 8.31 18.94
N TRP A 84 -16.31 7.32 18.04
CA TRP A 84 -17.60 6.61 17.88
C TRP A 84 -17.63 5.26 18.58
N LEU A 85 -16.52 4.52 18.60
CA LEU A 85 -16.47 3.19 19.21
C LEU A 85 -15.92 3.21 20.63
N GLY A 86 -15.36 4.32 21.11
CA GLY A 86 -14.72 4.41 22.42
C GLY A 86 -13.58 3.39 22.61
N ALA A 87 -12.98 2.93 21.52
CA ALA A 87 -12.12 1.74 21.52
C ALA A 87 -10.69 2.00 22.03
N TYR A 88 -10.36 3.24 22.43
CA TYR A 88 -9.03 3.60 22.90
C TYR A 88 -9.01 3.87 24.40
N GLU A 89 -8.26 3.02 25.11
CA GLU A 89 -7.91 3.21 26.51
C GLU A 89 -6.75 4.22 26.64
N PRO A 90 -6.60 4.95 27.78
CA PRO A 90 -5.47 5.86 28.02
C PRO A 90 -4.07 5.25 27.78
N SER A 91 -3.92 3.94 28.01
CA SER A 91 -2.72 3.16 27.71
C SER A 91 -2.33 3.21 26.23
N THR A 92 -3.31 3.21 25.33
CA THR A 92 -3.09 3.21 23.87
C THR A 92 -2.50 4.53 23.39
N TRP A 93 -2.89 5.65 24.01
CA TRP A 93 -2.34 6.96 23.69
C TRP A 93 -0.85 7.07 24.03
N MET A 94 -0.41 6.44 25.12
CA MET A 94 1.02 6.37 25.46
C MET A 94 1.80 5.53 24.43
N THR A 95 1.24 4.41 23.96
CA THR A 95 1.86 3.60 22.90
C THR A 95 2.03 4.39 21.61
N ILE A 96 1.03 5.19 21.22
CA ILE A 96 1.12 6.08 20.05
C ILE A 96 2.27 7.08 20.24
N LEU A 97 2.39 7.67 21.43
CA LEU A 97 3.45 8.64 21.73
C LEU A 97 4.85 8.02 21.61
N TYR A 98 5.04 6.78 22.09
CA TYR A 98 6.30 6.05 21.94
C TYR A 98 6.59 5.63 20.50
N ALA A 99 5.56 5.43 19.67
CA ALA A 99 5.73 5.08 18.26
C ALA A 99 6.20 6.27 17.40
N LEU A 100 5.84 7.51 17.75
CA LEU A 100 6.23 8.72 17.01
C LEU A 100 7.75 8.85 16.75
N PRO A 101 8.64 8.72 17.75
CA PRO A 101 10.09 8.80 17.50
C PRO A 101 10.59 7.65 16.61
N LEU A 102 9.99 6.46 16.74
CA LEU A 102 10.31 5.32 15.88
C LEU A 102 9.91 5.58 14.42
N MET A 103 8.77 6.22 14.19
CA MET A 103 8.32 6.66 12.86
C MET A 103 9.27 7.69 12.26
N GLY A 104 9.78 8.62 13.07
CA GLY A 104 10.82 9.58 12.66
C GLY A 104 12.09 8.88 12.17
N LEU A 105 12.59 7.92 12.96
CA LEU A 105 13.75 7.09 12.58
C LEU A 105 13.51 6.31 11.28
N ALA A 106 12.35 5.66 11.16
CA ALA A 106 11.97 4.92 9.96
C ALA A 106 11.89 5.83 8.72
N TYR A 107 11.41 7.07 8.88
CA TYR A 107 11.39 8.06 7.81
C TYR A 107 12.80 8.41 7.32
N PHE A 108 13.75 8.69 8.23
CA PHE A 108 15.12 9.02 7.87
C PHE A 108 15.83 7.87 7.15
N ILE A 109 15.72 6.65 7.70
CA ILE A 109 16.30 5.44 7.11
C ILE A 109 15.69 5.20 5.73
N GLY A 110 14.36 5.26 5.63
CA GLY A 110 13.63 5.09 4.38
C GLY A 110 13.99 6.13 3.33
N ASN A 111 14.18 7.40 3.72
CA ASN A 111 14.60 8.46 2.81
C ASN A 111 16.00 8.21 2.24
N LYS A 112 16.95 7.81 3.08
CA LYS A 112 18.32 7.48 2.66
C LYS A 112 18.36 6.28 1.71
N LEU A 113 17.55 5.25 1.97
CA LEU A 113 17.42 4.08 1.10
C LEU A 113 16.75 4.45 -0.23
N HIS A 114 15.70 5.25 -0.20
CA HIS A 114 14.95 5.69 -1.39
C HIS A 114 15.80 6.53 -2.36
N GLN A 115 16.74 7.33 -1.84
CA GLN A 115 17.67 8.09 -2.68
C GLN A 115 18.64 7.18 -3.46
N ARG A 116 19.00 6.00 -2.91
CA ARG A 116 19.93 5.05 -3.54
C ARG A 116 19.28 4.14 -4.58
N ILE A 117 17.95 4.05 -4.65
CA ILE A 117 17.22 3.15 -5.54
C ILE A 117 16.73 3.93 -6.79
N SER A 118 16.89 3.34 -7.98
CA SER A 118 16.37 3.91 -9.24
C SER A 118 14.84 3.81 -9.32
N ASN A 119 14.17 4.68 -10.10
CA ASN A 119 12.69 4.64 -10.22
C ASN A 119 12.17 3.26 -10.65
N GLN A 120 12.88 2.58 -11.56
CA GLN A 120 12.51 1.22 -11.98
C GLN A 120 12.69 0.20 -10.86
N GLY A 121 13.82 0.26 -10.12
CA GLY A 121 14.08 -0.63 -8.99
C GLY A 121 13.06 -0.47 -7.88
N PHE A 122 12.63 0.77 -7.60
CA PHE A 122 11.61 1.05 -6.59
C PHE A 122 10.25 0.42 -6.95
N ILE A 123 9.82 0.55 -8.20
CA ILE A 123 8.54 -0.02 -8.63
C ILE A 123 8.58 -1.56 -8.58
N THR A 124 9.67 -2.19 -9.02
CA THR A 124 9.84 -3.64 -8.91
C THR A 124 9.82 -4.11 -7.46
N PHE A 125 10.47 -3.36 -6.56
CA PHE A 125 10.47 -3.64 -5.14
C PHE A 125 9.06 -3.57 -4.54
N VAL A 126 8.30 -2.52 -4.83
CA VAL A 126 6.92 -2.36 -4.32
C VAL A 126 6.02 -3.51 -4.78
N TYR A 127 6.06 -3.86 -6.06
CA TYR A 127 5.24 -4.98 -6.57
C TYR A 127 5.69 -6.32 -6.02
N GLY A 128 7.00 -6.57 -5.92
CA GLY A 128 7.53 -7.80 -5.32
C GLY A 128 7.08 -7.94 -3.87
N PHE A 129 7.18 -6.88 -3.08
CA PHE A 129 6.73 -6.85 -1.69
C PHE A 129 5.22 -7.11 -1.56
N GLN A 130 4.40 -6.50 -2.43
CA GLN A 130 2.95 -6.74 -2.46
C GLN A 130 2.59 -8.18 -2.84
N LEU A 131 3.35 -8.79 -3.75
CA LEU A 131 3.16 -10.19 -4.15
C LEU A 131 3.41 -11.13 -2.97
N VAL A 132 4.53 -10.93 -2.26
CA VAL A 132 4.87 -11.71 -1.06
C VAL A 132 3.83 -11.54 0.02
N SER A 133 3.42 -10.30 0.32
CA SER A 133 2.37 -10.02 1.30
C SER A 133 1.06 -10.74 0.92
N GLY A 134 0.65 -10.67 -0.34
CA GLY A 134 -0.53 -11.39 -0.81
C GLY A 134 -0.41 -12.91 -0.64
N LEU A 135 0.75 -13.49 -0.95
CA LEU A 135 0.96 -14.95 -0.84
C LEU A 135 0.87 -15.41 0.62
N ILE A 136 1.44 -14.64 1.55
CA ILE A 136 1.34 -14.90 2.99
C ILE A 136 -0.13 -14.88 3.44
N SER A 137 -0.91 -13.88 3.00
CA SER A 137 -2.34 -13.80 3.35
C SER A 137 -3.15 -14.98 2.82
N VAL A 138 -2.87 -15.45 1.60
CA VAL A 138 -3.54 -16.63 1.03
C VAL A 138 -3.16 -17.90 1.80
N ALA A 139 -1.88 -18.08 2.12
CA ALA A 139 -1.41 -19.21 2.90
C ALA A 139 -2.06 -19.24 4.29
N GLY A 140 -2.10 -18.11 5.00
CA GLY A 140 -2.77 -18.00 6.30
C GLY A 140 -4.26 -18.31 6.23
N GLY A 141 -4.96 -17.81 5.20
CA GLY A 141 -6.38 -18.11 4.99
C GLY A 141 -6.65 -19.59 4.69
N LEU A 142 -5.77 -20.26 3.92
CA LEU A 142 -5.88 -21.69 3.64
C LEU A 142 -5.65 -22.54 4.88
N ILE A 143 -4.69 -22.17 5.74
CA ILE A 143 -4.42 -22.87 7.00
C ILE A 143 -5.65 -22.80 7.92
N LEU A 144 -6.31 -21.65 8.01
CA LEU A 144 -7.54 -21.47 8.81
C LEU A 144 -8.74 -22.26 8.28
N LEU A 145 -8.76 -22.62 7.00
CA LEU A 145 -9.83 -23.45 6.40
C LEU A 145 -9.57 -24.95 6.54
N LEU A 146 -8.32 -25.34 6.82
CA LEU A 146 -7.88 -26.73 6.93
C LEU A 146 -7.67 -27.18 8.39
N ALA A 147 -7.78 -26.26 9.35
CA ALA A 147 -7.70 -26.49 10.80
C ALA A 147 -9.10 -26.42 11.42
#